data_AF-A0A965RPF5-F1
#
_entry.id   AF-A0A965RPF5-F1
#
_cell.length_a   1.000
_cell.length_b   1.000
_cell.length_c   1.000
_cell.angle_alpha   90.00
_cell.angle_beta   90.00
_cell.angle_gamma   90.00
#
_symmetry.space_group_name_H-M   'P 1'
#
loop_
_entity.id
_entity.type
_entity.pdbx_description
1 polymer ?
#
loop_
_entity_poly.entity_id
_entity_poly.type
_entity_poly.pdbx_seq_one_letter_code
_entity_poly.pdbx_strand_id
1 'polypeptide(L)'
;MVARNRLLNCQKRLSQSFRRSARMYLGDLPAHLKRYSLEYYRELSSYKKITCKNNILDEVMESQIILCGDYHSSSQAQRTVLRILREILHSIKKEKKTLYLGLEILRAQDNIRAQQIKNSEISEAQFLDAISFHRWGFNWENYAPLFDFARQWKLSLFGLSPDRMGSLESRDAFAARVISNWAQQDPNAVIFCLMGDLHLAQNHLPQEIKSELKNKRVSKRVLTIHQNYDDLYWKLVEKKRESQGEVVELSKDVFCILNTAPWIKLQSHLSSVEEVSGVEESYEPSDTALQLIEGIAYFLGIKKKEIGNGADIDIRESQDSRSTFSYSEKVFYLGSPNLNHLAKLSSQYLHSKLSGFSGDFEDPQRDFYPWVWAETLGYLGSKIINPKRKCQGINDFKSASDPAMKTAYRHLKKEFLVSKTGVKPSSSFWPKKKYTVDEVMQSQKVALLLGKLLGQAMFELILKNKISLSFLRELFKTSFGAEAESLYFEWCRKVDSYSLRSFSYREKL
;
A
#
# COMPACT_ATOMS: atom_id res chain seq x y z
N MET A 1 17.60 -18.97 -7.75
CA MET A 1 16.43 -18.95 -8.67
C MET A 1 15.18 -19.62 -8.08
N VAL A 2 15.33 -20.66 -7.25
CA VAL A 2 14.19 -21.43 -6.70
C VAL A 2 13.21 -20.55 -5.91
N ALA A 3 13.68 -19.73 -4.97
CA ALA A 3 12.82 -18.90 -4.14
C ALA A 3 11.99 -17.90 -4.97
N ARG A 4 12.62 -17.20 -5.91
CA ARG A 4 11.93 -16.27 -6.82
C ARG A 4 10.87 -17.00 -7.65
N ASN A 5 11.19 -18.14 -8.25
CA ASN A 5 10.21 -18.88 -9.06
C ASN A 5 9.02 -19.37 -8.23
N ARG A 6 9.24 -19.83 -6.99
CA ARG A 6 8.15 -20.20 -6.08
C ARG A 6 7.28 -19.01 -5.70
N LEU A 7 7.90 -17.87 -5.41
CA LEU A 7 7.18 -16.62 -5.14
C LEU A 7 6.28 -16.24 -6.31
N LEU A 8 6.81 -16.25 -7.54
CA LEU A 8 6.03 -15.93 -8.73
C LEU A 8 4.85 -16.88 -8.93
N ASN A 9 5.06 -18.19 -8.70
CA ASN A 9 3.98 -19.17 -8.81
C ASN A 9 2.91 -18.97 -7.72
N CYS A 10 3.31 -18.63 -6.50
CA CYS A 10 2.39 -18.26 -5.42
C CYS A 10 1.51 -17.08 -5.85
N GLN A 11 2.12 -16.03 -6.40
CA GLN A 11 1.45 -14.81 -6.81
C GLN A 11 0.49 -15.00 -7.98
N LYS A 12 0.89 -15.81 -8.97
CA LYS A 12 0.00 -16.19 -10.09
C LYS A 12 -1.23 -16.92 -9.57
N ARG A 13 -1.07 -17.85 -8.63
CA ARG A 13 -2.19 -18.58 -8.00
C ARG A 13 -3.12 -17.65 -7.23
N LEU A 14 -2.58 -16.77 -6.39
CA LEU A 14 -3.38 -15.78 -5.66
C LEU A 14 -4.14 -14.85 -6.61
N SER A 15 -3.48 -14.34 -7.65
CA SER A 15 -4.12 -13.50 -8.66
C SER A 15 -5.25 -14.22 -9.38
N GLN A 16 -5.06 -15.48 -9.76
CA GLN A 16 -6.11 -16.30 -10.37
C GLN A 16 -7.25 -16.61 -9.39
N SER A 17 -6.95 -16.79 -8.10
CA SER A 17 -7.96 -16.98 -7.05
C SER A 17 -8.85 -15.75 -6.93
N PHE A 18 -8.27 -14.58 -6.63
CA PHE A 18 -9.05 -13.36 -6.46
C PHE A 18 -9.75 -12.91 -7.75
N ARG A 19 -9.18 -13.17 -8.94
CA ARG A 19 -9.89 -12.91 -10.20
C ARG A 19 -11.14 -13.77 -10.35
N ARG A 20 -11.11 -15.03 -9.90
CA ARG A 20 -12.29 -15.90 -9.92
C ARG A 20 -13.35 -15.40 -8.95
N SER A 21 -12.97 -15.09 -7.71
CA SER A 21 -13.87 -14.46 -6.73
C SER A 21 -14.48 -13.18 -7.29
N ALA A 22 -13.67 -12.26 -7.82
CA ALA A 22 -14.14 -11.00 -8.38
C ALA A 22 -15.17 -11.20 -9.52
N ARG A 23 -14.93 -12.15 -10.44
CA ARG A 23 -15.91 -12.45 -11.50
C ARG A 23 -17.22 -13.01 -10.96
N MET A 24 -17.18 -13.84 -9.91
CA MET A 24 -18.38 -14.39 -9.30
C MET A 24 -19.25 -13.29 -8.68
N TYR A 25 -18.64 -12.34 -7.97
CA TYR A 25 -19.38 -11.26 -7.30
C TYR A 25 -19.78 -10.10 -8.22
N LEU A 26 -18.98 -9.77 -9.23
CA LEU A 26 -19.16 -8.55 -10.05
C LEU A 26 -19.87 -8.80 -11.39
N GLY A 27 -19.89 -10.05 -11.85
CA GLY A 27 -20.34 -10.37 -13.20
C GLY A 27 -19.46 -9.78 -14.29
N ASP A 28 -20.00 -9.72 -15.51
CA ASP A 28 -19.31 -9.17 -16.68
C ASP A 28 -19.53 -7.66 -16.83
N LEU A 29 -18.53 -6.98 -17.40
CA LEU A 29 -18.63 -5.56 -17.76
C LEU A 29 -19.80 -5.30 -18.74
N PRO A 30 -20.68 -4.33 -18.47
CA PRO A 30 -21.72 -3.89 -19.40
C PRO A 30 -21.17 -3.57 -20.80
N ALA A 31 -21.93 -3.89 -21.84
CA ALA A 31 -21.51 -3.74 -23.24
C ALA A 31 -21.04 -2.31 -23.60
N HIS A 32 -21.71 -1.28 -23.08
CA HIS A 32 -21.34 0.12 -23.31
C HIS A 32 -19.97 0.49 -22.71
N LEU A 33 -19.56 -0.16 -21.61
CA LEU A 33 -18.23 0.02 -21.00
C LEU A 33 -17.14 -0.77 -21.73
N LYS A 34 -17.49 -1.83 -22.48
CA LYS A 34 -16.50 -2.67 -23.18
C LYS A 34 -15.73 -1.89 -24.24
N ARG A 35 -16.39 -1.05 -25.03
CA ARG A 35 -15.72 -0.26 -26.08
C ARG A 35 -14.77 0.78 -25.47
N TYR A 36 -15.27 1.56 -24.51
CA TYR A 36 -14.50 2.60 -23.83
C TYR A 36 -13.28 1.99 -23.12
N SER A 37 -13.45 0.88 -22.38
CA SER A 37 -12.33 0.21 -21.71
C SER A 37 -11.32 -0.44 -22.67
N LEU A 38 -11.73 -0.83 -23.89
CA LEU A 38 -10.83 -1.43 -24.87
C LEU A 38 -9.75 -0.46 -25.34
N GLU A 39 -10.08 0.82 -25.51
CA GLU A 39 -9.09 1.84 -25.89
C GLU A 39 -8.03 2.02 -24.80
N TYR A 40 -8.47 2.12 -23.54
CA TYR A 40 -7.59 2.10 -22.38
C TYR A 40 -6.69 0.84 -22.36
N TYR A 41 -7.25 -0.38 -22.51
CA TYR A 41 -6.45 -1.60 -22.48
C TYR A 41 -5.45 -1.72 -23.64
N ARG A 42 -5.82 -1.25 -24.84
CA ARG A 42 -4.93 -1.26 -26.01
C ARG A 42 -3.73 -0.36 -25.78
N GLU A 43 -3.94 0.83 -25.22
CA GLU A 43 -2.85 1.76 -24.94
C GLU A 43 -1.88 1.21 -23.90
N LEU A 44 -2.39 0.66 -22.79
CA LEU A 44 -1.54 0.09 -21.74
C LEU A 44 -0.99 -1.31 -22.07
N SER A 45 -1.19 -1.80 -23.30
CA SER A 45 -0.70 -3.10 -23.73
C SER A 45 0.82 -3.17 -23.85
N SER A 46 1.54 -2.06 -23.95
CA SER A 46 3.00 -2.09 -24.07
C SER A 46 3.66 -0.88 -23.42
N TYR A 47 4.95 -0.99 -23.13
CA TYR A 47 5.75 0.13 -22.62
C TYR A 47 7.01 0.30 -23.46
N LYS A 48 7.47 1.54 -23.56
CA LYS A 48 8.68 1.93 -24.31
C LYS A 48 9.95 1.68 -23.49
N LYS A 49 10.00 2.17 -22.25
CA LYS A 49 11.15 1.94 -21.35
C LYS A 49 10.74 1.94 -19.88
N ILE A 50 11.59 1.35 -19.05
CA ILE A 50 11.52 1.47 -17.59
C ILE A 50 12.20 2.78 -17.20
N THR A 51 11.60 3.52 -16.29
CA THR A 51 12.13 4.78 -15.76
C THR A 51 12.06 4.78 -14.23
N CYS A 52 12.41 5.89 -13.60
CA CYS A 52 12.50 6.01 -12.15
C CYS A 52 11.57 7.10 -11.59
N LYS A 53 11.49 7.14 -10.26
CA LYS A 53 10.74 8.16 -9.50
C LYS A 53 11.11 9.58 -9.91
N ASN A 54 12.41 9.88 -9.92
CA ASN A 54 12.89 11.24 -10.14
C ASN A 54 12.47 11.75 -11.52
N ASN A 55 12.54 10.88 -12.54
CA ASN A 55 12.06 11.24 -13.87
C ASN A 55 10.57 11.62 -13.86
N ILE A 56 9.67 10.90 -13.16
CA ILE A 56 8.27 11.36 -13.07
C ILE A 56 8.18 12.73 -12.41
N LEU A 57 8.94 12.96 -11.32
CA LEU A 57 8.88 14.23 -10.61
C LEU A 57 9.33 15.38 -11.52
N ASP A 58 10.37 15.19 -12.32
CA ASP A 58 10.84 16.15 -13.32
C ASP A 58 9.76 16.41 -14.38
N GLU A 59 9.15 15.35 -14.92
CA GLU A 59 8.08 15.45 -15.93
C GLU A 59 6.83 16.17 -15.38
N VAL A 60 6.50 15.94 -14.10
CA VAL A 60 5.41 16.63 -13.40
C VAL A 60 5.72 18.12 -13.23
N MET A 61 6.97 18.48 -12.89
CA MET A 61 7.38 19.87 -12.71
C MET A 61 7.39 20.68 -14.01
N GLU A 62 7.65 20.01 -15.14
CA GLU A 62 7.63 20.59 -16.48
C GLU A 62 6.23 20.66 -17.10
N SER A 63 5.23 19.99 -16.50
CA SER A 63 3.87 19.92 -17.00
C SER A 63 2.94 20.90 -16.28
N GLN A 64 1.91 21.38 -16.98
CA GLN A 64 0.93 22.32 -16.38
C GLN A 64 -0.38 21.64 -16.02
N ILE A 65 -0.73 20.55 -16.71
CA ILE A 65 -1.89 19.72 -16.39
C ILE A 65 -1.39 18.29 -16.21
N ILE A 66 -1.65 17.70 -15.06
CA ILE A 66 -1.24 16.34 -14.71
C ILE A 66 -2.50 15.55 -14.38
N LEU A 67 -2.73 14.47 -15.11
CA LEU A 67 -3.84 13.55 -14.89
C LEU A 67 -3.29 12.26 -14.28
N CYS A 68 -3.76 11.89 -13.09
CA CYS A 68 -3.32 10.69 -12.39
C CYS A 68 -4.49 9.74 -12.16
N GLY A 69 -4.27 8.45 -12.47
CA GLY A 69 -5.30 7.42 -12.45
C GLY A 69 -5.76 7.10 -11.03
N ASP A 70 -7.06 6.93 -10.85
CA ASP A 70 -7.68 6.50 -9.60
C ASP A 70 -8.31 5.12 -9.78
N TYR A 71 -7.80 4.15 -9.02
CA TYR A 71 -8.53 2.91 -8.78
C TYR A 71 -9.21 3.07 -7.44
N HIS A 72 -10.47 3.51 -7.45
CA HIS A 72 -11.15 4.12 -6.30
C HIS A 72 -11.10 3.29 -5.00
N SER A 73 -11.21 1.97 -5.11
CA SER A 73 -11.14 1.08 -3.95
C SER A 73 -9.75 0.99 -3.32
N SER A 74 -8.68 1.26 -4.08
CA SER A 74 -7.30 1.10 -3.65
C SER A 74 -6.71 2.38 -3.07
N SER A 75 -6.65 2.47 -1.73
CA SER A 75 -5.95 3.54 -0.97
C SER A 75 -4.56 3.91 -1.51
N GLN A 76 -3.88 2.98 -2.15
CA GLN A 76 -2.55 3.20 -2.70
C GLN A 76 -2.55 4.11 -3.93
N ALA A 77 -3.66 4.21 -4.68
CA ALA A 77 -3.80 5.12 -5.81
C ALA A 77 -3.77 6.59 -5.33
N GLN A 78 -4.56 6.90 -4.30
CA GLN A 78 -4.63 8.24 -3.71
C GLN A 78 -3.35 8.58 -2.93
N ARG A 79 -2.77 7.60 -2.21
CA ARG A 79 -1.48 7.80 -1.52
C ARG A 79 -0.32 8.07 -2.48
N THR A 80 -0.35 7.54 -3.70
CA THR A 80 0.67 7.84 -4.72
C THR A 80 0.60 9.31 -5.13
N VAL A 81 -0.61 9.83 -5.37
CA VAL A 81 -0.82 11.26 -5.62
C VAL A 81 -0.28 12.10 -4.45
N LEU A 82 -0.64 11.76 -3.22
CA LEU A 82 -0.15 12.47 -2.03
C LEU A 82 1.39 12.50 -1.94
N ARG A 83 2.07 11.40 -2.30
CA ARG A 83 3.54 11.35 -2.34
C ARG A 83 4.10 12.28 -3.40
N ILE A 84 3.55 12.27 -4.62
CA ILE A 84 4.00 13.16 -5.69
C ILE A 84 3.81 14.62 -5.27
N LEU A 85 2.62 14.98 -4.76
CA LEU A 85 2.32 16.34 -4.30
C LEU A 85 3.29 16.83 -3.23
N ARG A 86 3.63 15.98 -2.24
CA ARG A 86 4.60 16.31 -1.17
C ARG A 86 6.00 16.63 -1.70
N GLU A 87 6.44 15.90 -2.73
CA GLU A 87 7.78 16.08 -3.32
C GLU A 87 7.86 17.38 -4.16
N ILE A 88 6.81 17.68 -4.94
CA ILE A 88 6.83 18.84 -5.84
C ILE A 88 6.47 20.17 -5.17
N LEU A 89 5.79 20.15 -4.03
CA LEU A 89 5.21 21.35 -3.42
C LEU A 89 6.22 22.45 -3.13
N HIS A 90 7.40 22.09 -2.61
CA HIS A 90 8.45 23.07 -2.28
C HIS A 90 8.98 23.75 -3.55
N SER A 91 9.18 22.98 -4.62
CA SER A 91 9.60 23.48 -5.92
C SER A 91 8.55 24.40 -6.55
N ILE A 92 7.28 23.99 -6.53
CA ILE A 92 6.14 24.81 -7.00
C ILE A 92 6.12 26.17 -6.29
N LYS A 93 6.25 26.19 -4.96
CA LYS A 93 6.28 27.44 -4.19
C LYS A 93 7.50 28.30 -4.50
N LYS A 94 8.67 27.68 -4.66
CA LYS A 94 9.91 28.38 -5.03
C LYS A 94 9.80 29.04 -6.41
N GLU A 95 9.15 28.37 -7.35
CA GLU A 95 8.87 28.89 -8.70
C GLU A 95 7.67 29.84 -8.77
N LYS A 96 7.03 30.15 -7.62
CA LYS A 96 5.84 31.00 -7.52
C LYS A 96 4.67 30.53 -8.41
N LYS A 97 4.58 29.21 -8.64
CA LYS A 97 3.45 28.57 -9.32
C LYS A 97 2.31 28.30 -8.33
N THR A 98 1.07 28.29 -8.82
CA THR A 98 -0.10 27.90 -8.03
C THR A 98 -0.42 26.43 -8.28
N LEU A 99 -0.64 25.64 -7.23
CA LEU A 99 -1.06 24.25 -7.35
C LEU A 99 -2.55 24.11 -7.07
N TYR A 100 -3.30 23.60 -8.05
CA TYR A 100 -4.70 23.24 -7.93
C TYR A 100 -4.86 21.73 -7.94
N LEU A 101 -5.76 21.20 -7.09
CA LEU A 101 -6.05 19.77 -7.01
C LEU A 101 -7.50 19.51 -7.43
N GLY A 102 -7.67 18.93 -8.62
CA GLY A 102 -8.95 18.50 -9.16
C GLY A 102 -9.26 17.07 -8.77
N LEU A 103 -10.46 16.80 -8.26
CA LEU A 103 -10.85 15.46 -7.80
C LEU A 103 -12.17 15.04 -8.47
N GLU A 104 -12.20 13.82 -9.02
CA GLU A 104 -13.42 13.24 -9.59
C GLU A 104 -14.54 13.05 -8.57
N ILE A 105 -14.19 12.72 -7.32
CA ILE A 105 -15.15 12.51 -6.23
C ILE A 105 -16.00 13.75 -5.92
N LEU A 106 -15.57 14.94 -6.38
CA LEU A 106 -16.25 16.20 -6.17
C LEU A 106 -16.98 16.63 -7.44
N ARG A 107 -18.19 17.14 -7.29
CA ARG A 107 -18.92 17.79 -8.38
C ARG A 107 -18.48 19.24 -8.50
N ALA A 108 -18.63 19.85 -9.67
CA ALA A 108 -18.28 21.27 -9.84
C ALA A 108 -19.05 22.21 -8.87
N GLN A 109 -20.30 21.87 -8.51
CA GLN A 109 -21.09 22.61 -7.51
C GLN A 109 -20.54 22.48 -6.07
N ASP A 110 -19.71 21.47 -5.80
CA ASP A 110 -19.13 21.22 -4.48
C ASP A 110 -17.92 22.11 -4.21
N ASN A 111 -17.46 22.92 -5.18
CA ASN A 111 -16.28 23.78 -5.03
C ASN A 111 -16.35 24.68 -3.79
N ILE A 112 -17.52 25.26 -3.47
CA ILE A 112 -17.70 26.08 -2.28
C ILE A 112 -17.44 25.25 -1.01
N ARG A 113 -18.04 24.06 -0.93
CA ARG A 113 -17.90 23.14 0.21
C ARG A 113 -16.46 22.65 0.35
N ALA A 114 -15.79 22.41 -0.78
CA ALA A 114 -14.38 22.03 -0.82
C ALA A 114 -13.45 23.13 -0.26
N GLN A 115 -13.79 24.41 -0.47
CA GLN A 115 -13.08 25.52 0.19
C GLN A 115 -13.40 25.61 1.69
N GLN A 116 -14.66 25.40 2.08
CA GLN A 116 -15.09 25.43 3.48
C GLN A 116 -14.37 24.38 4.33
N ILE A 117 -14.31 23.12 3.88
CA ILE A 117 -13.61 22.05 4.62
C ILE A 117 -12.10 22.32 4.69
N LYS A 118 -11.50 22.83 3.60
CA LYS A 118 -10.10 23.24 3.55
C LYS A 118 -9.80 24.33 4.58
N ASN A 119 -10.70 25.29 4.74
CA ASN A 119 -10.56 26.40 5.70
C ASN A 119 -10.99 26.02 7.13
N SER A 120 -11.44 24.78 7.36
CA SER A 120 -12.00 24.31 8.64
C SER A 120 -13.25 25.08 9.08
N GLU A 121 -14.06 25.53 8.12
CA GLU A 121 -15.33 26.24 8.33
C GLU A 121 -16.51 25.28 8.56
N ILE A 122 -16.38 24.03 8.11
CA ILE A 122 -17.35 22.94 8.33
C ILE A 122 -16.64 21.69 8.84
N SER A 123 -17.35 20.85 9.57
CA SER A 123 -16.83 19.55 10.02
C SER A 123 -16.75 18.55 8.86
N GLU A 124 -15.95 17.49 9.04
CA GLU A 124 -15.86 16.41 8.05
C GLU A 124 -17.24 15.77 7.81
N ALA A 125 -17.99 15.46 8.86
CA ALA A 125 -19.34 14.90 8.73
C ALA A 125 -20.28 15.79 7.93
N GLN A 126 -20.26 17.11 8.17
CA GLN A 126 -21.05 18.09 7.41
C GLN A 126 -20.63 18.13 5.94
N PHE A 127 -19.32 18.05 5.67
CA PHE A 127 -18.79 18.04 4.31
C PHE A 127 -19.24 16.80 3.54
N LEU A 128 -19.11 15.61 4.13
CA LEU A 128 -19.47 14.34 3.50
C LEU A 128 -20.96 14.26 3.17
N ASP A 129 -21.82 14.73 4.07
CA ASP A 129 -23.26 14.85 3.81
C ASP A 129 -23.53 15.84 2.65
N ALA A 130 -22.91 17.02 2.70
CA ALA A 130 -23.12 18.09 1.72
C ALA A 130 -22.70 17.69 0.29
N ILE A 131 -21.64 16.90 0.13
CA ILE A 131 -21.22 16.38 -1.18
C ILE A 131 -21.94 15.08 -1.56
N SER A 132 -22.82 14.57 -0.69
CA SER A 132 -23.51 13.28 -0.85
C SER A 132 -22.55 12.11 -1.05
N PHE A 133 -21.48 12.07 -0.24
CA PHE A 133 -20.37 11.12 -0.40
C PHE A 133 -20.83 9.64 -0.39
N HIS A 134 -21.91 9.31 0.32
CA HIS A 134 -22.51 7.98 0.33
C HIS A 134 -22.83 7.43 -1.07
N ARG A 135 -23.06 8.28 -2.07
CA ARG A 135 -23.32 7.88 -3.46
C ARG A 135 -22.06 7.49 -4.24
N TRP A 136 -20.88 7.86 -3.73
CA TRP A 136 -19.60 7.53 -4.36
C TRP A 136 -19.29 6.04 -4.27
N GLY A 137 -19.74 5.37 -3.21
CA GLY A 137 -19.62 3.91 -3.05
C GLY A 137 -18.20 3.43 -2.70
N PHE A 138 -17.35 4.29 -2.14
CA PHE A 138 -16.00 3.93 -1.69
C PHE A 138 -15.65 4.61 -0.36
N ASN A 139 -14.67 4.05 0.35
CA ASN A 139 -14.26 4.51 1.68
C ASN A 139 -13.61 5.90 1.68
N TRP A 140 -14.09 6.77 2.58
CA TRP A 140 -13.61 8.15 2.73
C TRP A 140 -12.15 8.21 3.17
N GLU A 141 -11.71 7.24 3.98
CA GLU A 141 -10.36 7.13 4.53
C GLU A 141 -9.28 7.04 3.44
N ASN A 142 -9.67 6.62 2.22
CA ASN A 142 -8.78 6.65 1.06
C ASN A 142 -8.48 8.08 0.58
N TYR A 143 -9.47 8.98 0.69
CA TYR A 143 -9.43 10.35 0.18
C TYR A 143 -9.07 11.38 1.25
N ALA A 144 -9.46 11.16 2.52
CA ALA A 144 -9.21 12.07 3.63
C ALA A 144 -7.77 12.63 3.70
N PRO A 145 -6.70 11.82 3.47
CA PRO A 145 -5.33 12.32 3.49
C PRO A 145 -5.02 13.39 2.42
N LEU A 146 -5.74 13.41 1.30
CA LEU A 146 -5.60 14.45 0.27
C LEU A 146 -6.25 15.76 0.72
N PHE A 147 -7.41 15.70 1.39
CA PHE A 147 -8.08 16.88 1.95
C PHE A 147 -7.29 17.46 3.12
N ASP A 148 -6.75 16.62 3.99
CA ASP A 148 -5.85 17.03 5.06
C ASP A 148 -4.63 17.75 4.52
N PHE A 149 -4.02 17.21 3.46
CA PHE A 149 -2.90 17.83 2.79
C PHE A 149 -3.29 19.18 2.16
N ALA A 150 -4.44 19.25 1.49
CA ALA A 150 -4.93 20.49 0.90
C ALA A 150 -5.21 21.56 1.96
N ARG A 151 -5.78 21.18 3.11
CA ARG A 151 -5.97 22.04 4.28
C ARG A 151 -4.64 22.54 4.84
N GLN A 152 -3.70 21.62 5.13
CA GLN A 152 -2.39 21.95 5.69
C GLN A 152 -1.63 22.96 4.83
N TRP A 153 -1.73 22.83 3.51
CA TRP A 153 -0.95 23.63 2.56
C TRP A 153 -1.77 24.71 1.84
N LYS A 154 -3.04 24.89 2.23
CA LYS A 154 -4.00 25.84 1.65
C LYS A 154 -4.18 25.68 0.13
N LEU A 155 -4.15 24.45 -0.37
CA LEU A 155 -4.34 24.14 -1.79
C LEU A 155 -5.81 24.24 -2.20
N SER A 156 -6.07 24.85 -3.35
CA SER A 156 -7.43 24.95 -3.87
C SER A 156 -7.88 23.61 -4.45
N LEU A 157 -8.98 23.09 -3.91
CA LEU A 157 -9.68 21.91 -4.38
C LEU A 157 -10.80 22.29 -5.35
N PHE A 158 -11.01 21.50 -6.40
CA PHE A 158 -12.17 21.66 -7.28
C PHE A 158 -12.68 20.31 -7.81
N GLY A 159 -13.98 20.28 -8.14
CA GLY A 159 -14.66 19.10 -8.66
C GLY A 159 -14.57 18.95 -10.17
N LEU A 160 -14.43 17.69 -10.59
CA LEU A 160 -14.34 17.29 -12.00
C LEU A 160 -15.61 16.56 -12.47
N SER A 161 -16.50 16.18 -11.56
CA SER A 161 -17.74 15.49 -11.91
C SER A 161 -18.89 16.46 -12.20
N PRO A 162 -19.77 16.14 -13.17
CA PRO A 162 -21.03 16.86 -13.35
C PRO A 162 -22.03 16.48 -12.24
N ASP A 163 -23.07 17.31 -12.05
CA ASP A 163 -24.10 17.05 -11.03
C ASP A 163 -24.99 15.84 -11.38
N ARG A 164 -25.26 15.66 -12.68
CA ARG A 164 -25.94 14.48 -13.22
C ARG A 164 -24.95 13.64 -14.00
N MET A 165 -24.80 12.38 -13.60
CA MET A 165 -23.97 11.43 -14.30
C MET A 165 -24.55 11.14 -15.69
N GLY A 166 -23.72 11.32 -16.72
CA GLY A 166 -23.98 10.90 -18.08
C GLY A 166 -23.06 9.74 -18.49
N SER A 167 -22.87 9.56 -19.80
CA SER A 167 -21.88 8.63 -20.32
C SER A 167 -20.45 9.04 -19.93
N LEU A 168 -19.49 8.12 -20.01
CA LEU A 168 -18.09 8.41 -19.70
C LEU A 168 -17.53 9.51 -20.61
N GLU A 169 -17.90 9.51 -21.89
CA GLU A 169 -17.51 10.54 -22.86
C GLU A 169 -18.08 11.91 -22.49
N SER A 170 -19.35 11.97 -22.04
CA SER A 170 -19.95 13.24 -21.59
C SER A 170 -19.27 13.79 -20.34
N ARG A 171 -18.80 12.90 -19.46
CA ARG A 171 -18.04 13.24 -18.25
C ARG A 171 -16.64 13.75 -18.63
N ASP A 172 -15.97 13.11 -19.59
CA ASP A 172 -14.68 13.57 -20.12
C ASP A 172 -14.79 14.99 -20.67
N ALA A 173 -15.77 15.24 -21.54
CA ALA A 173 -16.01 16.56 -22.11
C ALA A 173 -16.31 17.62 -21.03
N PHE A 174 -17.06 17.26 -19.99
CA PHE A 174 -17.31 18.15 -18.85
C PHE A 174 -16.04 18.47 -18.07
N ALA A 175 -15.28 17.45 -17.65
CA ALA A 175 -14.05 17.61 -16.91
C ALA A 175 -13.00 18.40 -17.72
N ALA A 176 -12.92 18.16 -19.03
CA ALA A 176 -12.03 18.89 -19.93
C ALA A 176 -12.33 20.39 -19.97
N ARG A 177 -13.62 20.78 -20.04
CA ARG A 177 -14.03 22.19 -19.95
C ARG A 177 -13.65 22.81 -18.61
N VAL A 178 -13.90 22.12 -17.49
CA VAL A 178 -13.55 22.59 -16.15
C VAL A 178 -12.03 22.81 -16.04
N ILE A 179 -11.22 21.81 -16.36
CA ILE A 179 -9.76 21.88 -16.29
C ILE A 179 -9.22 23.01 -17.18
N SER A 180 -9.74 23.14 -18.41
CA SER A 180 -9.29 24.16 -19.35
C SER A 180 -9.69 25.57 -18.91
N ASN A 181 -10.82 25.74 -18.22
CA ASN A 181 -11.21 27.01 -17.61
C ASN A 181 -10.22 27.42 -16.50
N TRP A 182 -9.85 26.51 -15.61
CA TRP A 182 -8.83 26.75 -14.59
C TRP A 182 -7.47 27.09 -15.22
N ALA A 183 -7.07 26.34 -16.25
CA ALA A 183 -5.80 26.56 -16.95
C ALA A 183 -5.72 27.91 -17.68
N GLN A 184 -6.87 28.43 -18.12
CA GLN A 184 -7.00 29.73 -18.75
C GLN A 184 -7.00 30.88 -17.73
N GLN A 185 -7.64 30.68 -16.57
CA GLN A 185 -7.77 31.69 -15.52
C GLN A 185 -6.44 31.99 -14.82
N ASP A 186 -5.60 30.98 -14.61
CA ASP A 186 -4.27 31.15 -14.01
C ASP A 186 -3.16 30.61 -14.94
N PRO A 187 -2.45 31.49 -15.67
CA PRO A 187 -1.34 31.11 -16.52
C PRO A 187 -0.17 30.44 -15.79
N ASN A 188 -0.03 30.62 -14.47
CA ASN A 188 1.02 30.01 -13.64
C ASN A 188 0.53 28.74 -12.91
N ALA A 189 -0.69 28.28 -13.22
CA ALA A 189 -1.27 27.10 -12.62
C ALA A 189 -0.52 25.81 -13.02
N VAL A 190 -0.29 24.98 -12.00
CA VAL A 190 -0.09 23.53 -12.11
C VAL A 190 -1.37 22.88 -11.61
N ILE A 191 -2.09 22.21 -12.50
CA ILE A 191 -3.35 21.56 -12.22
C ILE A 191 -3.09 20.05 -12.11
N PHE A 192 -3.24 19.50 -10.92
CA PHE A 192 -3.11 18.08 -10.68
C PHE A 192 -4.50 17.47 -10.50
N CYS A 193 -4.87 16.49 -11.31
CA CYS A 193 -6.17 15.85 -11.30
C CYS A 193 -6.06 14.37 -10.91
N LEU A 194 -6.93 13.92 -10.01
CA LEU A 194 -7.15 12.50 -9.73
C LEU A 194 -8.48 12.08 -10.38
N MET A 195 -8.40 11.17 -11.36
CA MET A 195 -9.51 10.72 -12.20
C MET A 195 -9.46 9.21 -12.38
N GLY A 196 -10.61 8.56 -12.46
CA GLY A 196 -10.78 7.12 -12.66
C GLY A 196 -9.96 6.61 -13.84
N ASP A 197 -9.33 5.44 -13.67
CA ASP A 197 -8.34 4.92 -14.63
C ASP A 197 -8.80 4.95 -16.10
N LEU A 198 -10.06 4.58 -16.35
CA LEU A 198 -10.60 4.49 -17.71
C LEU A 198 -10.64 5.85 -18.42
N HIS A 199 -10.81 6.96 -17.69
CA HIS A 199 -10.85 8.30 -18.26
C HIS A 199 -9.52 8.73 -18.88
N LEU A 200 -8.42 8.05 -18.53
CA LEU A 200 -7.07 8.53 -18.85
C LEU A 200 -6.48 7.99 -20.15
N ALA A 201 -7.18 7.13 -20.90
CA ALA A 201 -6.70 6.76 -22.24
C ALA A 201 -6.55 8.03 -23.10
N GLN A 202 -5.53 8.11 -23.95
CA GLN A 202 -5.20 9.35 -24.66
C GLN A 202 -6.33 9.87 -25.54
N ASN A 203 -7.19 9.00 -26.05
CA ASN A 203 -8.35 9.36 -26.87
C ASN A 203 -9.59 9.79 -26.05
N HIS A 204 -9.51 9.79 -24.72
CA HIS A 204 -10.58 10.17 -23.81
C HIS A 204 -10.34 11.58 -23.26
N LEU A 205 -10.39 11.78 -21.93
CA LEU A 205 -10.16 13.05 -21.26
C LEU A 205 -8.90 13.82 -21.73
N PRO A 206 -7.72 13.18 -21.92
CA PRO A 206 -6.54 13.90 -22.41
C PRO A 206 -6.75 14.57 -23.78
N GLN A 207 -7.45 13.91 -24.71
CA GLN A 207 -7.78 14.48 -26.03
C GLN A 207 -8.82 15.60 -25.92
N GLU A 208 -9.83 15.42 -25.07
CA GLU A 208 -10.85 16.44 -24.82
C GLU A 208 -10.21 17.71 -24.23
N ILE A 209 -9.29 17.58 -23.27
CA ILE A 209 -8.53 18.72 -22.70
C ILE A 209 -7.72 19.41 -23.80
N LYS A 210 -6.95 18.66 -24.61
CA LYS A 210 -6.15 19.23 -25.70
C LYS A 210 -7.02 20.00 -26.69
N SER A 211 -8.22 19.50 -26.98
CA SER A 211 -9.19 20.15 -27.88
C SER A 211 -9.74 21.44 -27.28
N GLU A 212 -10.15 21.43 -26.01
CA GLU A 212 -10.63 22.61 -25.27
C GLU A 212 -9.55 23.69 -25.14
N LEU A 213 -8.31 23.31 -24.81
CA LEU A 213 -7.17 24.22 -24.74
C LEU A 213 -6.88 24.88 -26.10
N LYS A 214 -6.94 24.11 -27.19
CA LYS A 214 -6.79 24.63 -28.55
C LYS A 214 -7.89 25.64 -28.87
N ASN A 215 -9.15 25.32 -28.56
CA ASN A 215 -10.29 26.23 -28.76
C ASN A 215 -10.12 27.55 -27.98
N LYS A 216 -9.56 27.47 -26.77
CA LYS A 216 -9.25 28.62 -25.91
C LYS A 216 -7.95 29.34 -26.26
N ARG A 217 -7.18 28.84 -27.24
CA ARG A 217 -5.85 29.35 -27.61
C ARG A 217 -4.86 29.37 -26.43
N VAL A 218 -4.96 28.38 -25.56
CA VAL A 218 -4.08 28.19 -24.40
C VAL A 218 -3.14 27.02 -24.68
N SER A 219 -1.83 27.24 -24.57
CA SER A 219 -0.83 26.18 -24.72
C SER A 219 -0.37 25.67 -23.36
N LYS A 220 -0.73 24.43 -23.03
CA LYS A 220 -0.38 23.75 -21.78
C LYS A 220 0.01 22.32 -22.06
N ARG A 221 1.11 21.86 -21.46
CA ARG A 221 1.51 20.45 -21.52
C ARG A 221 0.59 19.62 -20.62
N VAL A 222 0.05 18.53 -21.18
CA VAL A 222 -0.81 17.56 -20.49
C VAL A 222 -0.02 16.27 -20.31
N LEU A 223 0.21 15.89 -19.04
CA LEU A 223 0.89 14.67 -18.64
C LEU A 223 -0.14 13.67 -18.09
N THR A 224 -0.03 12.41 -18.50
CA THR A 224 -0.89 11.32 -18.02
C THR A 224 -0.07 10.31 -17.24
N ILE A 225 -0.51 9.98 -16.03
CA ILE A 225 0.10 9.01 -15.12
C ILE A 225 -0.95 7.95 -14.77
N HIS A 226 -0.88 6.81 -15.45
CA HIS A 226 -1.67 5.63 -15.08
C HIS A 226 -1.12 4.97 -13.80
N GLN A 227 -1.94 4.20 -13.12
CA GLN A 227 -1.50 3.45 -11.94
C GLN A 227 -1.84 1.95 -12.06
N ASN A 228 -0.89 1.10 -11.65
CA ASN A 228 -1.08 -0.31 -11.29
C ASN A 228 -1.84 -1.15 -12.32
N TYR A 229 -1.51 -0.98 -13.61
CA TYR A 229 -2.08 -1.81 -14.66
C TYR A 229 -1.46 -3.21 -14.67
N ASP A 230 -2.33 -4.22 -14.59
CA ASP A 230 -1.97 -5.61 -14.32
C ASP A 230 -1.01 -6.20 -15.36
N ASP A 231 -1.28 -6.00 -16.65
CA ASP A 231 -0.51 -6.65 -17.71
C ASP A 231 0.90 -6.07 -17.84
N LEU A 232 1.07 -4.77 -17.58
CA LEU A 232 2.38 -4.14 -17.51
C LEU A 232 3.19 -4.69 -16.33
N TYR A 233 2.55 -4.88 -15.17
CA TYR A 233 3.18 -5.54 -14.02
C TYR A 233 3.70 -6.93 -14.38
N TRP A 234 2.85 -7.77 -14.98
CA TRP A 234 3.24 -9.14 -15.35
C TRP A 234 4.33 -9.16 -16.42
N LYS A 235 4.31 -8.25 -17.39
CA LYS A 235 5.38 -8.10 -18.40
C LYS A 235 6.73 -7.75 -17.79
N LEU A 236 6.76 -6.91 -16.75
CA LEU A 236 8.01 -6.63 -16.02
C LEU A 236 8.52 -7.86 -15.26
N VAL A 237 7.62 -8.57 -14.58
CA VAL A 237 7.93 -9.78 -13.81
C VAL A 237 8.47 -10.91 -14.69
N GLU A 238 7.85 -11.14 -15.85
CA GLU A 238 8.26 -12.14 -16.84
C GLU A 238 9.65 -11.85 -17.39
N LYS A 239 9.93 -10.57 -17.66
CA LYS A 239 11.26 -10.10 -18.11
C LYS A 239 12.30 -10.00 -16.99
N LYS A 240 11.93 -10.32 -15.75
CA LYS A 240 12.78 -10.18 -14.54
C LYS A 240 13.30 -8.76 -14.31
N ARG A 241 12.49 -7.76 -14.66
CA ARG A 241 12.84 -6.33 -14.58
C ARG A 241 12.07 -5.61 -13.48
N GLU A 242 11.32 -6.32 -12.64
CA GLU A 242 10.56 -5.72 -11.53
C GLU A 242 11.44 -5.00 -10.50
N SER A 243 12.74 -5.33 -10.44
CA SER A 243 13.72 -4.66 -9.58
C SER A 243 14.37 -3.43 -10.23
N GLN A 244 14.16 -3.19 -11.53
CA GLN A 244 14.79 -2.07 -12.27
C GLN A 244 14.04 -0.74 -12.09
N GLY A 245 12.79 -0.79 -11.64
CA GLY A 245 11.98 0.40 -11.39
C GLY A 245 10.51 0.03 -11.23
N GLU A 246 9.76 0.93 -10.60
CA GLU A 246 8.31 0.82 -10.43
C GLU A 246 7.56 1.71 -11.43
N VAL A 247 8.26 2.24 -12.43
CA VAL A 247 7.71 3.21 -13.37
C VAL A 247 8.06 2.80 -14.78
N VAL A 248 7.09 2.89 -15.68
CA VAL A 248 7.30 2.70 -17.11
C VAL A 248 6.80 3.92 -17.89
N GLU A 249 7.54 4.29 -18.92
CA GLU A 249 7.07 5.24 -19.94
C GLU A 249 6.37 4.43 -21.04
N LEU A 250 5.11 4.77 -21.33
CA LEU A 250 4.33 4.16 -22.41
C LEU A 250 4.60 4.91 -23.73
N SER A 251 4.51 6.23 -23.68
CA SER A 251 4.84 7.13 -24.79
C SER A 251 5.25 8.52 -24.24
N LYS A 252 5.47 9.50 -25.11
CA LYS A 252 5.77 10.87 -24.67
C LYS A 252 4.60 11.39 -23.84
N ASP A 253 4.88 11.92 -22.65
CA ASP A 253 3.89 12.46 -21.70
C ASP A 253 2.93 11.40 -21.12
N VAL A 254 3.21 10.11 -21.27
CA VAL A 254 2.36 9.03 -20.75
C VAL A 254 3.18 8.00 -19.97
N PHE A 255 2.90 7.90 -18.67
CA PHE A 255 3.61 7.03 -17.74
C PHE A 255 2.65 6.11 -17.01
N CYS A 256 3.18 5.01 -16.46
CA CYS A 256 2.45 4.14 -15.54
C CYS A 256 3.30 3.83 -14.30
N ILE A 257 2.74 4.06 -13.11
CA ILE A 257 3.34 3.71 -11.82
C ILE A 257 2.80 2.35 -11.37
N LEU A 258 3.69 1.39 -11.16
CA LEU A 258 3.40 -0.01 -10.81
C LEU A 258 3.87 -0.32 -9.39
N ASN A 259 3.32 0.39 -8.40
CA ASN A 259 3.70 0.27 -6.98
C ASN A 259 2.79 -0.65 -6.14
N THR A 260 1.76 -1.24 -6.76
CA THR A 260 0.83 -2.21 -6.15
C THR A 260 0.77 -3.47 -7.00
N ALA A 261 0.72 -4.63 -6.34
CA ALA A 261 0.59 -5.91 -7.05
C ALA A 261 -0.88 -6.15 -7.48
N PRO A 262 -1.12 -6.80 -8.64
CA PRO A 262 -2.46 -7.01 -9.19
C PRO A 262 -3.48 -7.63 -8.21
N TRP A 263 -3.07 -8.65 -7.46
CA TRP A 263 -3.94 -9.34 -6.50
C TRP A 263 -4.26 -8.48 -5.26
N ILE A 264 -3.39 -7.54 -4.89
CA ILE A 264 -3.67 -6.56 -3.82
C ILE A 264 -4.75 -5.59 -4.29
N LYS A 265 -4.64 -5.10 -5.54
CA LYS A 265 -5.63 -4.22 -6.16
C LYS A 265 -7.01 -4.89 -6.26
N LEU A 266 -7.03 -6.15 -6.70
CA LEU A 266 -8.26 -6.93 -6.84
C LEU A 266 -8.96 -7.20 -5.50
N GLN A 267 -8.20 -7.58 -4.45
CA GLN A 267 -8.81 -7.79 -3.14
C GLN A 267 -9.41 -6.49 -2.58
N SER A 268 -8.74 -5.35 -2.80
CA SER A 268 -9.27 -4.06 -2.38
C SER A 268 -10.62 -3.74 -3.05
N HIS A 269 -10.83 -4.21 -4.28
CA HIS A 269 -12.11 -4.06 -4.97
C HIS A 269 -13.20 -5.01 -4.44
N LEU A 270 -12.84 -6.27 -4.15
CA LEU A 270 -13.76 -7.22 -3.52
C LEU A 270 -14.32 -6.67 -2.20
N SER A 271 -13.44 -6.21 -1.32
CA SER A 271 -13.85 -5.64 -0.03
C SER A 271 -14.73 -4.39 -0.16
N SER A 272 -14.51 -3.53 -1.17
CA SER A 272 -15.39 -2.38 -1.40
C SER A 272 -16.78 -2.76 -1.91
N VAL A 273 -16.91 -3.89 -2.61
CA VAL A 273 -18.19 -4.33 -3.17
C VAL A 273 -19.05 -4.96 -2.09
N GLU A 274 -18.45 -5.65 -1.13
CA GLU A 274 -19.14 -6.15 0.07
C GLU A 274 -19.83 -5.01 0.85
N GLU A 275 -19.10 -3.93 1.10
CA GLU A 275 -19.61 -2.77 1.86
C GLU A 275 -20.83 -2.11 1.18
N VAL A 276 -20.91 -2.16 -0.15
CA VAL A 276 -21.95 -1.48 -0.93
C VAL A 276 -23.14 -2.39 -1.27
N SER A 277 -22.91 -3.67 -1.50
CA SER A 277 -23.88 -4.54 -2.18
C SER A 277 -24.86 -5.26 -1.25
N GLY A 278 -24.55 -5.39 0.05
CA GLY A 278 -25.46 -6.00 1.03
C GLY A 278 -25.96 -7.42 0.66
N VAL A 279 -25.25 -8.12 -0.23
CA VAL A 279 -25.66 -9.41 -0.80
C VAL A 279 -25.52 -10.51 0.26
N GLU A 280 -26.53 -11.39 0.35
CA GLU A 280 -26.63 -12.46 1.36
C GLU A 280 -25.53 -13.55 1.24
N GLU A 281 -24.91 -13.75 0.07
CA GLU A 281 -23.71 -14.58 -0.09
C GLU A 281 -22.45 -13.71 0.11
N SER A 282 -22.03 -13.55 1.36
CA SER A 282 -20.90 -12.69 1.74
C SER A 282 -19.55 -13.31 1.38
N TYR A 283 -18.58 -12.47 1.01
CA TYR A 283 -17.17 -12.85 0.98
C TYR A 283 -16.67 -12.94 2.42
N GLU A 284 -16.21 -14.12 2.84
CA GLU A 284 -15.73 -14.27 4.21
C GLU A 284 -14.22 -13.92 4.34
N PRO A 285 -13.84 -13.08 5.32
CA PRO A 285 -12.43 -12.84 5.63
C PRO A 285 -11.64 -14.13 5.96
N SER A 286 -12.33 -15.16 6.46
CA SER A 286 -11.80 -16.50 6.77
C SER A 286 -11.27 -17.20 5.51
N ASP A 287 -12.03 -17.16 4.41
CA ASP A 287 -11.62 -17.69 3.10
C ASP A 287 -10.38 -16.99 2.58
N THR A 288 -10.33 -15.67 2.75
CA THR A 288 -9.15 -14.88 2.38
C THR A 288 -7.95 -15.32 3.19
N ALA A 289 -8.10 -15.44 4.51
CA ALA A 289 -7.03 -15.88 5.40
C ALA A 289 -6.51 -17.26 4.99
N LEU A 290 -7.39 -18.21 4.69
CA LEU A 290 -7.03 -19.54 4.21
C LEU A 290 -6.24 -19.47 2.88
N GLN A 291 -6.70 -18.67 1.91
CA GLN A 291 -5.98 -18.47 0.64
C GLN A 291 -4.56 -17.89 0.86
N LEU A 292 -4.40 -16.99 1.83
CA LEU A 292 -3.09 -16.43 2.19
C LEU A 292 -2.21 -17.47 2.89
N ILE A 293 -2.76 -18.26 3.82
CA ILE A 293 -2.07 -19.37 4.49
C ILE A 293 -1.57 -20.38 3.46
N GLU A 294 -2.44 -20.79 2.53
CA GLU A 294 -2.08 -21.70 1.43
C GLU A 294 -0.96 -21.11 0.55
N GLY A 295 -1.02 -19.82 0.24
CA GLY A 295 0.02 -19.12 -0.50
C GLY A 295 1.38 -19.12 0.21
N ILE A 296 1.40 -18.76 1.50
CA ILE A 296 2.60 -18.76 2.32
C ILE A 296 3.16 -20.19 2.47
N ALA A 297 2.29 -21.17 2.77
CA ALA A 297 2.66 -22.57 2.89
C ALA A 297 3.26 -23.13 1.58
N TYR A 298 2.68 -22.79 0.43
CA TYR A 298 3.21 -23.16 -0.88
C TYR A 298 4.61 -22.59 -1.12
N PHE A 299 4.83 -21.31 -0.79
CA PHE A 299 6.15 -20.69 -0.89
C PHE A 299 7.20 -21.40 -0.03
N LEU A 300 6.84 -21.72 1.22
CA LEU A 300 7.67 -22.46 2.17
C LEU A 300 7.84 -23.94 1.80
N GLY A 301 6.95 -24.50 0.98
CA GLY A 301 6.92 -25.93 0.64
C GLY A 301 6.41 -26.81 1.76
N ILE A 302 5.47 -26.30 2.52
CA ILE A 302 4.69 -27.03 3.51
C ILE A 302 3.52 -27.71 2.77
N LYS A 303 3.20 -28.95 3.14
CA LYS A 303 2.13 -29.71 2.47
C LYS A 303 0.75 -29.24 2.97
N LYS A 304 -0.26 -29.29 2.10
CA LYS A 304 -1.65 -28.89 2.45
C LYS A 304 -2.20 -29.63 3.67
N LYS A 305 -1.80 -30.88 3.89
CA LYS A 305 -2.20 -31.64 5.09
C LYS A 305 -1.70 -31.06 6.42
N GLU A 306 -0.60 -30.31 6.40
CA GLU A 306 -0.01 -29.69 7.61
C GLU A 306 -0.73 -28.39 8.00
N ILE A 307 -1.48 -27.76 7.08
CA ILE A 307 -2.23 -26.52 7.34
C ILE A 307 -3.69 -26.77 7.73
N GLY A 308 -4.26 -27.93 7.38
CA GLY A 308 -5.68 -28.23 7.58
C GLY A 308 -6.59 -27.55 6.55
N ASN A 309 -7.88 -27.51 6.85
CA ASN A 309 -8.92 -26.92 5.99
C ASN A 309 -9.31 -25.49 6.42
N GLY A 310 -8.66 -24.91 7.43
CA GLY A 310 -8.96 -23.57 7.92
C GLY A 310 -10.23 -23.45 8.78
N ALA A 311 -10.87 -24.57 9.15
CA ALA A 311 -12.11 -24.54 9.92
C ALA A 311 -11.99 -23.93 11.33
N ASP A 312 -10.76 -23.80 11.86
CA ASP A 312 -10.48 -23.16 13.15
C ASP A 312 -9.91 -21.74 13.02
N ILE A 313 -10.04 -21.11 11.85
CA ILE A 313 -9.69 -19.70 11.66
C ILE A 313 -10.87 -18.85 12.17
N ASP A 314 -10.69 -18.19 13.31
CA ASP A 314 -11.63 -17.22 13.85
C ASP A 314 -11.10 -15.79 13.65
N ILE A 315 -11.94 -14.91 13.11
CA ILE A 315 -11.61 -13.51 12.82
C ILE A 315 -12.64 -12.61 13.52
N ARG A 316 -12.13 -11.72 14.37
CA ARG A 316 -12.92 -10.75 15.13
C ARG A 316 -12.46 -9.33 14.86
N GLU A 317 -13.36 -8.38 15.00
CA GLU A 317 -13.00 -6.96 14.94
C GLU A 317 -12.16 -6.57 16.17
N SER A 318 -11.15 -5.74 15.97
CA SER A 318 -10.33 -5.22 17.07
C SER A 318 -10.93 -3.98 17.70
N GLN A 319 -10.96 -3.92 19.03
CA GLN A 319 -11.47 -2.77 19.79
C GLN A 319 -10.54 -1.53 19.72
N ASP A 320 -9.28 -1.68 19.34
CA ASP A 320 -8.27 -0.60 19.39
C ASP A 320 -7.64 -0.27 18.03
N SER A 321 -8.32 -0.68 16.94
CA SER A 321 -7.88 -0.53 15.55
C SER A 321 -6.50 -1.17 15.22
N ARG A 322 -5.91 -1.96 16.13
CA ARG A 322 -4.69 -2.74 15.84
C ARG A 322 -5.06 -4.13 15.31
N SER A 323 -4.19 -4.71 14.50
CA SER A 323 -4.33 -6.11 14.10
C SER A 323 -3.35 -6.99 14.86
N THR A 324 -3.88 -7.93 15.64
CA THR A 324 -3.12 -8.85 16.51
C THR A 324 -3.63 -10.27 16.33
N PHE A 325 -2.78 -11.25 16.66
CA PHE A 325 -3.12 -12.66 16.68
C PHE A 325 -2.99 -13.14 18.13
N SER A 326 -4.06 -13.72 18.68
CA SER A 326 -3.99 -14.46 19.94
C SER A 326 -3.51 -15.87 19.64
N TYR A 327 -2.37 -16.26 20.21
CA TYR A 327 -1.81 -17.59 20.02
C TYR A 327 -2.54 -18.64 20.85
N SER A 328 -3.07 -18.25 22.02
CA SER A 328 -3.81 -19.15 22.90
C SER A 328 -5.18 -19.49 22.32
N GLU A 329 -5.92 -18.49 21.84
CA GLU A 329 -7.26 -18.65 21.28
C GLU A 329 -7.25 -18.98 19.78
N LYS A 330 -6.12 -18.73 19.09
CA LYS A 330 -5.99 -18.80 17.62
C LYS A 330 -6.90 -17.83 16.86
N VAL A 331 -7.20 -16.69 17.49
CA VAL A 331 -8.10 -15.66 16.97
C VAL A 331 -7.32 -14.53 16.31
N PHE A 332 -7.82 -14.06 15.18
CA PHE A 332 -7.31 -12.91 14.43
C PHE A 332 -8.15 -11.70 14.83
N TYR A 333 -7.56 -10.74 15.55
CA TYR A 333 -8.20 -9.45 15.78
C TYR A 333 -7.79 -8.50 14.66
N LEU A 334 -8.75 -8.03 13.86
CA LEU A 334 -8.49 -7.12 12.74
C LEU A 334 -8.99 -5.72 13.08
N GLY A 335 -8.06 -4.78 13.23
CA GLY A 335 -8.38 -3.36 13.31
C GLY A 335 -8.60 -2.65 11.98
N SER A 336 -8.32 -3.33 10.86
CA SER A 336 -8.68 -2.86 9.51
C SER A 336 -8.72 -4.05 8.52
N PRO A 337 -9.61 -4.04 7.52
CA PRO A 337 -9.73 -5.10 6.50
C PRO A 337 -8.64 -5.00 5.41
N ASN A 338 -7.38 -4.87 5.81
CA ASN A 338 -6.25 -4.74 4.89
C ASN A 338 -5.53 -6.08 4.69
N LEU A 339 -5.34 -6.49 3.43
CA LEU A 339 -4.67 -7.76 3.09
C LEU A 339 -3.28 -7.93 3.71
N ASN A 340 -2.54 -6.84 3.91
CA ASN A 340 -1.23 -6.90 4.54
C ASN A 340 -1.31 -7.28 6.03
N HIS A 341 -2.37 -6.85 6.72
CA HIS A 341 -2.63 -7.22 8.10
C HIS A 341 -3.10 -8.67 8.16
N LEU A 342 -4.05 -9.04 7.31
CA LEU A 342 -4.51 -10.42 7.23
C LEU A 342 -3.39 -11.41 6.88
N ALA A 343 -2.50 -11.06 5.93
CA ALA A 343 -1.34 -11.88 5.58
C ALA A 343 -0.32 -12.01 6.73
N LYS A 344 -0.18 -10.95 7.55
CA LYS A 344 0.66 -11.00 8.76
C LYS A 344 0.09 -12.02 9.74
N LEU A 345 -1.19 -11.89 10.10
CA LEU A 345 -1.84 -12.77 11.07
C LEU A 345 -1.91 -14.21 10.55
N SER A 346 -2.20 -14.40 9.25
CA SER A 346 -2.15 -15.69 8.55
C SER A 346 -0.79 -16.39 8.71
N SER A 347 0.29 -15.61 8.64
CA SER A 347 1.65 -16.15 8.82
C SER A 347 1.95 -16.51 10.28
N GLN A 348 1.41 -15.75 11.24
CA GLN A 348 1.55 -16.03 12.68
C GLN A 348 0.74 -17.29 13.06
N TYR A 349 -0.48 -17.41 12.56
CA TYR A 349 -1.28 -18.63 12.68
C TYR A 349 -0.58 -19.85 12.08
N LEU A 350 0.00 -19.72 10.88
CA LEU A 350 0.75 -20.81 10.26
C LEU A 350 1.94 -21.23 11.13
N HIS A 351 2.68 -20.29 11.71
CA HIS A 351 3.76 -20.60 12.65
C HIS A 351 3.23 -21.29 13.91
N SER A 352 2.16 -20.79 14.53
CA SER A 352 1.53 -21.40 15.71
C SER A 352 1.14 -22.87 15.44
N LYS A 353 0.51 -23.13 14.29
CA LYS A 353 0.13 -24.48 13.86
C LYS A 353 1.31 -25.43 13.70
N LEU A 354 2.40 -24.94 13.12
CA LEU A 354 3.56 -25.76 12.77
C LEU A 354 4.51 -26.00 13.94
N SER A 355 4.63 -25.01 14.82
CA SER A 355 5.53 -25.06 15.98
C SER A 355 4.86 -25.56 17.26
N GLY A 356 3.52 -25.57 17.30
CA GLY A 356 2.74 -25.82 18.51
C GLY A 356 2.78 -24.67 19.52
N PHE A 357 3.34 -23.51 19.16
CA PHE A 357 3.41 -22.36 20.05
C PHE A 357 2.02 -21.74 20.26
N SER A 358 1.62 -21.60 21.52
CA SER A 358 0.30 -21.10 21.94
C SER A 358 0.38 -20.04 23.05
N GLY A 359 1.56 -19.46 23.30
CA GLY A 359 1.77 -18.49 24.37
C GLY A 359 1.53 -17.06 23.89
N ASP A 360 0.72 -16.28 24.62
CA ASP A 360 0.59 -14.85 24.38
C ASP A 360 1.70 -14.05 25.08
N PHE A 361 1.97 -12.85 24.57
CA PHE A 361 3.10 -12.01 25.00
C PHE A 361 2.64 -10.95 26.00
N GLU A 362 2.85 -11.22 27.29
CA GLU A 362 2.35 -10.38 28.40
C GLU A 362 3.47 -9.70 29.19
N ASP A 363 4.65 -10.33 29.28
CA ASP A 363 5.78 -9.84 30.07
C ASP A 363 6.88 -9.29 29.14
N PRO A 364 7.08 -7.95 29.07
CA PRO A 364 8.11 -7.33 28.24
C PRO A 364 9.55 -7.83 28.48
N GLN A 365 9.91 -8.32 29.66
CA GLN A 365 11.25 -8.87 29.87
C GLN A 365 11.37 -10.25 29.26
N ARG A 366 10.41 -11.13 29.54
CA ARG A 366 10.44 -12.55 29.12
C ARG A 366 10.12 -12.71 27.64
N ASP A 367 9.12 -11.97 27.16
CA ASP A 367 8.43 -12.26 25.91
C ASP A 367 8.92 -11.40 24.72
N PHE A 368 9.77 -10.40 24.96
CA PHE A 368 10.13 -9.43 23.93
C PHE A 368 10.77 -10.04 22.68
N TYR A 369 11.76 -10.94 22.81
CA TYR A 369 12.39 -11.56 21.64
C TYR A 369 11.49 -12.61 20.96
N PRO A 370 10.76 -13.49 21.68
CA PRO A 370 9.66 -14.27 21.10
C PRO A 370 8.70 -13.41 20.27
N TRP A 371 8.33 -12.23 20.80
CA TRP A 371 7.46 -11.30 20.09
C TRP A 371 8.11 -10.70 18.84
N VAL A 372 9.37 -10.28 18.93
CA VAL A 372 10.14 -9.81 17.76
C VAL A 372 10.15 -10.88 16.66
N TRP A 373 10.29 -12.16 17.00
CA TRP A 373 10.21 -13.26 16.05
C TRP A 373 8.81 -13.48 15.48
N ALA A 374 7.77 -13.44 16.31
CA ALA A 374 6.38 -13.46 15.85
C ALA A 374 6.09 -12.35 14.84
N GLU A 375 6.60 -11.14 15.08
CA GLU A 375 6.47 -10.00 14.17
C GLU A 375 7.36 -10.14 12.92
N THR A 376 8.53 -10.77 13.06
CA THR A 376 9.43 -11.10 11.93
C THR A 376 8.76 -12.07 10.97
N LEU A 377 8.23 -13.19 11.47
CA LEU A 377 7.53 -14.18 10.65
C LEU A 377 6.24 -13.61 10.07
N GLY A 378 5.47 -12.87 10.87
CA GLY A 378 4.29 -12.14 10.42
C GLY A 378 4.60 -11.20 9.23
N TYR A 379 5.62 -10.36 9.38
CA TYR A 379 6.01 -9.44 8.30
C TYR A 379 6.54 -10.20 7.09
N LEU A 380 7.33 -11.26 7.29
CA LEU A 380 7.85 -12.07 6.20
C LEU A 380 6.72 -12.73 5.37
N GLY A 381 5.72 -13.32 6.02
CA GLY A 381 4.52 -13.85 5.36
C GLY A 381 3.80 -12.79 4.53
N SER A 382 3.66 -11.59 5.08
CA SER A 382 3.07 -10.48 4.34
C SER A 382 3.91 -9.99 3.15
N LYS A 383 5.24 -10.16 3.18
CA LYS A 383 6.13 -9.87 2.04
C LYS A 383 6.04 -10.93 0.95
N ILE A 384 5.79 -12.20 1.33
CA ILE A 384 5.50 -13.28 0.37
C ILE A 384 4.22 -12.95 -0.41
N ILE A 385 3.18 -12.50 0.30
CA ILE A 385 1.92 -12.07 -0.31
C ILE A 385 2.10 -10.77 -1.10
N ASN A 386 2.72 -9.75 -0.51
CA ASN A 386 2.93 -8.45 -1.13
C ASN A 386 4.42 -8.05 -1.07
N PRO A 387 5.23 -8.41 -2.08
CA PRO A 387 6.66 -8.05 -2.10
C PRO A 387 6.92 -6.55 -2.14
N LYS A 388 5.93 -5.76 -2.58
CA LYS A 388 5.97 -4.30 -2.60
C LYS A 388 5.57 -3.68 -1.26
N ARG A 389 5.11 -4.48 -0.27
CA ARG A 389 4.89 -4.00 1.09
C ARG A 389 6.19 -3.41 1.61
N LYS A 390 6.13 -2.18 2.09
CA LYS A 390 7.27 -1.42 2.59
C LYS A 390 7.31 -1.44 4.13
N CYS A 391 8.48 -1.22 4.69
CA CYS A 391 8.67 -0.97 6.13
C CYS A 391 9.66 0.19 6.30
N GLN A 392 9.65 0.76 7.49
CA GLN A 392 10.59 1.80 7.89
C GLN A 392 11.96 1.18 8.16
N GLY A 393 13.01 1.85 7.70
CA GLY A 393 14.39 1.48 7.95
C GLY A 393 14.99 2.24 9.14
N ILE A 394 16.24 1.93 9.46
CA ILE A 394 16.96 2.53 10.60
C ILE A 394 17.02 4.06 10.51
N ASN A 395 17.15 4.62 9.31
CA ASN A 395 17.21 6.08 9.11
C ASN A 395 15.87 6.77 9.42
N ASP A 396 14.75 6.08 9.22
CA ASP A 396 13.43 6.58 9.59
C ASP A 396 13.29 6.65 11.12
N PHE A 397 13.80 5.64 11.85
CA PHE A 397 13.76 5.64 13.31
C PHE A 397 14.63 6.73 13.94
N LYS A 398 15.80 6.99 13.34
CA LYS A 398 16.74 8.03 13.79
C LYS A 398 16.12 9.43 13.79
N SER A 399 15.24 9.72 12.84
CA SER A 399 14.62 11.03 12.64
C SER A 399 13.20 11.14 13.21
N ALA A 400 12.68 10.07 13.83
CA ALA A 400 11.30 10.01 14.28
C ALA A 400 11.05 10.76 15.60
N SER A 401 9.91 11.43 15.69
CA SER A 401 9.38 11.98 16.96
C SER A 401 8.71 10.91 17.83
N ASP A 402 8.19 9.84 17.21
CA ASP A 402 7.46 8.74 17.85
C ASP A 402 8.29 8.03 18.95
N PRO A 403 7.75 7.88 20.17
CA PRO A 403 8.46 7.25 21.29
C PRO A 403 8.89 5.79 21.05
N ALA A 404 8.10 5.01 20.32
CA ALA A 404 8.44 3.61 20.03
C ALA A 404 9.60 3.53 19.02
N MET A 405 9.60 4.37 17.98
CA MET A 405 10.71 4.45 17.02
C MET A 405 12.01 4.92 17.67
N LYS A 406 11.95 5.92 18.57
CA LYS A 406 13.13 6.33 19.36
C LYS A 406 13.67 5.19 20.21
N THR A 407 12.77 4.39 20.81
CA THR A 407 13.15 3.24 21.63
C THR A 407 13.72 2.10 20.80
N ALA A 408 13.14 1.80 19.64
CA ALA A 408 13.70 0.86 18.67
C ALA A 408 15.07 1.29 18.18
N TYR A 409 15.28 2.59 17.90
CA TYR A 409 16.59 3.11 17.52
C TYR A 409 17.64 2.96 18.64
N ARG A 410 17.27 3.19 19.91
CA ARG A 410 18.15 2.92 21.06
C ARG A 410 18.48 1.43 21.19
N HIS A 411 17.51 0.54 20.96
CA HIS A 411 17.74 -0.90 20.91
C HIS A 411 18.77 -1.26 19.84
N LEU A 412 18.56 -0.79 18.60
CA LEU A 412 19.47 -1.04 17.47
C LEU A 412 20.90 -0.58 17.75
N LYS A 413 21.10 0.57 18.42
CA LYS A 413 22.45 1.00 18.83
C LYS A 413 23.13 0.02 19.77
N LYS A 414 22.40 -0.53 20.76
CA LYS A 414 22.93 -1.56 21.67
C LYS A 414 23.25 -2.84 20.91
N GLU A 415 22.35 -3.24 20.00
CA GLU A 415 22.54 -4.40 19.15
C GLU A 415 23.79 -4.32 18.28
N PHE A 416 24.05 -3.18 17.63
CA PHE A 416 25.29 -2.96 16.87
C PHE A 416 26.53 -3.03 17.74
N LEU A 417 26.46 -2.56 18.99
CA LEU A 417 27.56 -2.68 19.93
C LEU A 417 27.83 -4.16 20.25
N VAL A 418 26.80 -4.93 20.59
CA VAL A 418 26.90 -6.38 20.85
C VAL A 418 27.47 -7.11 19.64
N SER A 419 27.01 -6.78 18.43
CA SER A 419 27.53 -7.36 17.19
C SER A 419 29.01 -7.07 16.96
N LYS A 420 29.51 -5.90 17.37
CA LYS A 420 30.91 -5.50 17.17
C LYS A 420 31.84 -6.03 18.27
N THR A 421 31.40 -6.04 19.52
CA THR A 421 32.26 -6.37 20.67
C THR A 421 32.08 -7.80 21.14
N GLY A 422 30.98 -8.48 20.78
CA GLY A 422 30.59 -9.78 21.33
C GLY A 422 30.11 -9.71 22.79
N VAL A 423 30.20 -8.55 23.44
CA VAL A 423 29.84 -8.36 24.85
C VAL A 423 28.38 -7.96 24.95
N LYS A 424 27.56 -8.81 25.59
CA LYS A 424 26.17 -8.47 25.94
C LYS A 424 26.15 -7.35 27.00
N PRO A 425 25.18 -6.42 26.96
CA PRO A 425 25.03 -5.44 28.02
C PRO A 425 24.73 -6.14 29.35
N SER A 426 25.25 -5.60 30.46
CA SER A 426 24.99 -6.14 31.81
C SER A 426 23.52 -6.03 32.24
N SER A 427 22.73 -5.17 31.57
CA SER A 427 21.31 -4.97 31.85
C SER A 427 20.43 -5.39 30.66
N SER A 428 19.34 -6.10 30.97
CA SER A 428 18.27 -6.40 30.01
C SER A 428 17.75 -5.10 29.39
N PHE A 429 17.38 -5.16 28.10
CA PHE A 429 16.74 -4.01 27.45
C PHE A 429 15.41 -3.63 28.11
N TRP A 430 14.65 -4.64 28.56
CA TRP A 430 13.46 -4.49 29.40
C TRP A 430 13.78 -5.03 30.80
N PRO A 431 13.99 -4.16 31.81
CA PRO A 431 14.41 -4.59 33.14
C PRO A 431 13.26 -5.26 33.89
N LYS A 432 13.55 -6.28 34.72
CA LYS A 432 12.55 -7.00 35.53
C LYS A 432 11.83 -6.04 36.47
N LYS A 433 10.54 -5.78 36.22
CA LYS A 433 9.68 -4.97 37.08
C LYS A 433 8.21 -5.24 36.78
N LYS A 434 7.33 -4.70 37.61
CA LYS A 434 5.91 -4.59 37.28
C LYS A 434 5.75 -3.52 36.19
N TYR A 435 5.16 -3.88 35.07
CA TYR A 435 4.97 -2.98 33.93
C TYR A 435 3.58 -2.34 33.95
N THR A 436 3.49 -1.10 33.48
CA THR A 436 2.18 -0.50 33.19
C THR A 436 1.66 -0.98 31.82
N VAL A 437 0.37 -0.82 31.57
CA VAL A 437 -0.25 -1.14 30.26
C VAL A 437 0.46 -0.39 29.13
N ASP A 438 0.79 0.89 29.33
CA ASP A 438 1.51 1.70 28.35
C ASP A 438 2.91 1.18 28.05
N GLU A 439 3.64 0.70 29.06
CA GLU A 439 4.97 0.10 28.88
C GLU A 439 4.91 -1.21 28.11
N VAL A 440 3.90 -2.04 28.41
CA VAL A 440 3.63 -3.25 27.64
C VAL A 440 3.34 -2.86 26.19
N MET A 441 2.38 -1.97 25.93
CA MET A 441 2.03 -1.46 24.59
C MET A 441 3.23 -0.88 23.83
N GLN A 442 4.09 -0.13 24.52
CA GLN A 442 5.31 0.42 23.94
C GLN A 442 6.28 -0.70 23.54
N SER A 443 6.45 -1.72 24.37
CA SER A 443 7.29 -2.89 24.05
C SER A 443 6.78 -3.65 22.82
N GLN A 444 5.46 -3.81 22.67
CA GLN A 444 4.85 -4.45 21.48
C GLN A 444 5.15 -3.63 20.22
N LYS A 445 5.02 -2.30 20.28
CA LYS A 445 5.33 -1.41 19.16
C LYS A 445 6.81 -1.48 18.79
N VAL A 446 7.71 -1.57 19.76
CA VAL A 446 9.15 -1.74 19.50
C VAL A 446 9.42 -3.11 18.86
N ALA A 447 8.83 -4.20 19.38
CA ALA A 447 8.96 -5.54 18.81
C ALA A 447 8.47 -5.61 17.36
N LEU A 448 7.33 -4.96 17.07
CA LEU A 448 6.78 -4.79 15.72
C LEU A 448 7.77 -4.09 14.78
N LEU A 449 8.40 -2.99 15.22
CA LEU A 449 9.34 -2.23 14.39
C LEU A 449 10.61 -3.05 14.08
N LEU A 450 11.18 -3.71 15.09
CA LEU A 450 12.36 -4.56 14.92
C LEU A 450 12.06 -5.79 14.08
N GLY A 451 10.92 -6.45 14.31
CA GLY A 451 10.50 -7.62 13.56
C GLY A 451 10.25 -7.31 12.08
N LYS A 452 9.63 -6.17 11.77
CA LYS A 452 9.47 -5.70 10.37
C LYS A 452 10.82 -5.48 9.68
N LEU A 453 11.78 -4.90 10.39
CA LEU A 453 13.12 -4.63 9.85
C LEU A 453 13.87 -5.92 9.56
N LEU A 454 13.84 -6.88 10.51
CA LEU A 454 14.46 -8.19 10.33
C LEU A 454 13.77 -9.00 9.23
N GLY A 455 12.44 -9.04 9.21
CA GLY A 455 11.65 -9.76 8.21
C GLY A 455 11.88 -9.25 6.79
N GLN A 456 12.02 -7.93 6.60
CA GLN A 456 12.41 -7.33 5.31
C GLN A 456 13.78 -7.83 4.85
N ALA A 457 14.79 -7.77 5.73
CA ALA A 457 16.14 -8.20 5.39
C ALA A 457 16.21 -9.70 5.08
N MET A 458 15.51 -10.54 5.86
CA MET A 458 15.40 -11.97 5.59
C MET A 458 14.75 -12.25 4.23
N PHE A 459 13.65 -11.56 3.91
CA PHE A 459 12.97 -11.68 2.61
C PHE A 459 13.94 -11.42 1.44
N GLU A 460 14.75 -10.36 1.53
CA GLU A 460 15.75 -10.05 0.51
C GLU A 460 16.83 -11.12 0.38
N LEU A 461 17.33 -11.65 1.50
CA LEU A 461 18.31 -12.74 1.48
C LEU A 461 17.74 -14.03 0.86
N ILE A 462 16.48 -14.35 1.12
CA ILE A 462 15.79 -15.50 0.52
C ILE A 462 15.71 -15.33 -1.00
N LEU A 463 15.31 -14.15 -1.49
CA LEU A 463 15.23 -13.87 -2.92
C LEU A 463 16.60 -13.91 -3.61
N LYS A 464 17.64 -13.42 -2.92
CA LYS A 464 19.04 -13.51 -3.35
C LYS A 464 19.63 -14.92 -3.19
N ASN A 465 18.86 -15.91 -2.72
CA ASN A 465 19.27 -17.29 -2.43
C ASN A 465 20.46 -17.38 -1.46
N LYS A 466 20.60 -16.41 -0.54
CA LYS A 466 21.58 -16.42 0.55
C LYS A 466 21.09 -17.22 1.77
N ILE A 467 19.80 -17.56 1.79
CA ILE A 467 19.15 -18.44 2.76
C ILE A 467 18.30 -19.44 1.97
N SER A 468 18.32 -20.71 2.36
CA SER A 468 17.49 -21.74 1.74
C SER A 468 16.04 -21.66 2.23
N LEU A 469 15.10 -22.10 1.39
CA LEU A 469 13.70 -22.25 1.79
C LEU A 469 13.50 -23.34 2.85
N SER A 470 14.37 -24.36 2.88
CA SER A 470 14.34 -25.39 3.93
C SER A 470 14.62 -24.77 5.29
N PHE A 471 15.66 -23.93 5.39
CA PHE A 471 15.97 -23.23 6.63
C PHE A 471 14.77 -22.38 7.09
N LEU A 472 14.16 -21.63 6.17
CA LEU A 472 13.02 -20.81 6.53
C LEU A 472 11.82 -21.64 7.00
N ARG A 473 11.59 -22.80 6.36
CA ARG A 473 10.55 -23.73 6.80
C ARG A 473 10.81 -24.23 8.21
N GLU A 474 12.05 -24.58 8.55
CA GLU A 474 12.40 -24.99 9.91
C GLU A 474 12.14 -23.88 10.92
N LEU A 475 12.47 -22.63 10.58
CA LEU A 475 12.15 -21.49 11.45
C LEU A 475 10.64 -21.33 11.72
N PHE A 476 9.78 -21.63 10.74
CA PHE A 476 8.32 -21.66 10.94
C PHE A 476 7.85 -22.84 11.83
N LYS A 477 8.66 -23.89 11.97
CA LYS A 477 8.40 -25.07 12.81
C LYS A 477 9.04 -24.96 14.20
N THR A 478 9.95 -24.01 14.42
CA THR A 478 10.59 -23.80 15.72
C THR A 478 9.67 -23.01 16.66
N SER A 479 9.40 -23.56 17.84
CA SER A 479 8.67 -22.86 18.90
C SER A 479 9.55 -21.76 19.51
N PHE A 480 8.95 -20.62 19.88
CA PHE A 480 9.70 -19.55 20.53
C PHE A 480 9.99 -19.93 21.99
N GLY A 481 11.28 -20.11 22.33
CA GLY A 481 11.73 -20.51 23.66
C GLY A 481 12.86 -19.64 24.19
N ALA A 482 13.60 -20.16 25.17
CA ALA A 482 14.70 -19.44 25.83
C ALA A 482 15.82 -18.95 24.87
N GLU A 483 15.94 -19.57 23.69
CA GLU A 483 16.93 -19.24 22.67
C GLU A 483 16.50 -18.11 21.71
N ALA A 484 15.30 -17.55 21.87
CA ALA A 484 14.79 -16.51 20.97
C ALA A 484 15.72 -15.28 20.88
N GLU A 485 16.33 -14.87 22.01
CA GLU A 485 17.29 -13.77 22.05
C GLU A 485 18.57 -14.09 21.28
N SER A 486 19.20 -15.24 21.56
CA SER A 486 20.46 -15.62 20.91
C SER A 486 20.28 -15.75 19.40
N LEU A 487 19.18 -16.40 18.98
CA LEU A 487 18.80 -16.53 17.58
C LEU A 487 18.59 -15.15 16.93
N TYR A 488 17.92 -14.21 17.61
CA TYR A 488 17.73 -12.84 17.11
C TYR A 488 19.08 -12.17 16.81
N PHE A 489 20.02 -12.18 17.76
CA PHE A 489 21.32 -11.54 17.55
C PHE A 489 22.18 -12.24 16.48
N GLU A 490 22.11 -13.56 16.36
CA GLU A 490 22.74 -14.28 15.25
C GLU A 490 22.21 -13.80 13.91
N TRP A 491 20.88 -13.70 13.78
CA TRP A 491 20.23 -13.23 12.57
C TRP A 491 20.55 -11.78 12.23
N CYS A 492 20.58 -10.91 13.23
CA CYS A 492 21.01 -9.52 13.08
C CYS A 492 22.43 -9.40 12.51
N ARG A 493 23.40 -10.16 13.06
CA ARG A 493 24.76 -10.24 12.52
C ARG A 493 24.79 -10.70 11.08
N LYS A 494 24.00 -11.74 10.76
CA LYS A 494 23.91 -12.29 9.41
C LYS A 494 23.35 -11.28 8.42
N VAL A 495 22.25 -10.59 8.72
CA VAL A 495 21.65 -9.61 7.79
C VAL A 495 22.50 -8.35 7.63
N ASP A 496 23.22 -7.93 8.68
CA ASP A 496 24.11 -6.77 8.63
C ASP A 496 25.33 -6.98 7.75
N SER A 497 25.84 -8.22 7.67
CA SER A 497 26.91 -8.58 6.72
C SER A 497 26.53 -8.30 5.25
N TYR A 498 25.24 -8.12 4.95
CA TYR A 498 24.71 -7.76 3.64
C TYR A 498 24.18 -6.30 3.56
N SER A 499 24.32 -5.50 4.61
CA SER A 499 23.87 -4.10 4.68
C SER A 499 22.38 -3.88 4.36
N LEU A 500 21.51 -4.80 4.78
CA LEU A 500 20.10 -4.81 4.38
C LEU A 500 19.15 -4.03 5.29
N ARG A 501 19.65 -3.46 6.40
CA ARG A 501 18.83 -2.74 7.39
C ARG A 501 19.04 -1.22 7.39
N SER A 502 20.09 -0.74 6.75
CA SER A 502 20.47 0.69 6.70
C SER A 502 19.84 1.39 5.49
N PHE A 503 18.54 1.67 5.54
CA PHE A 503 17.82 2.41 4.49
C PHE A 503 16.80 3.41 5.09
N SER A 504 16.25 4.30 4.26
CA SER A 504 15.04 5.08 4.57
C SER A 504 13.91 4.73 3.62
N TYR A 505 12.70 4.61 4.16
CA TYR A 505 11.51 4.38 3.34
C TYR A 505 11.08 5.62 2.54
N ARG A 506 11.44 6.83 3.00
CA ARG A 506 11.09 8.09 2.31
C ARG A 506 11.63 8.18 0.87
N GLU A 507 12.62 7.36 0.53
CA GLU A 507 13.26 7.36 -0.78
C GLU A 507 12.47 6.63 -1.90
N LYS A 508 11.39 5.88 -1.61
CA LYS A 508 10.68 5.06 -2.61
C LYS A 508 9.23 5.53 -2.88
N LEU A 509 8.90 5.79 -4.16
CA LEU A 509 7.56 6.26 -4.61
C LEU A 509 6.44 5.24 -4.38
#